data_AF-A0A1Q7VDC1-F1
#
_entry.id   AF-A0A1Q7VDC1-F1
#
_cell.length_a   1.000
_cell.length_b   1.000
_cell.length_c   1.000
_cell.angle_alpha   90.00
_cell.angle_beta   90.00
_cell.angle_gamma   90.00
#
_symmetry.space_group_name_H-M   'P 1'
#
loop_
_entity.id
_entity.type
_entity.pdbx_description
1 polymer ?
#
loop_
_entity_poly.entity_id
_entity_poly.type
_entity_poly.pdbx_seq_one_letter_code
_entity_poly.pdbx_strand_id
1 'polypeptide(L)'
;MVLATLLLICAMPQTDDRARVVNNSPAVVSESAAKEPILVASLPSAPAPKVKADLEPIAPNITPNPAGQPFLAVKPVILRPRETPRQRKIWYGLVVASHTGAAFDAWTTHRAVAGGYGQEANPFLRPYASSNAIYAATQVSPAVMDLIGKRMMVSQHGWVRKIWWLPQVAGASVSFMSGTHNLGVVH
;
A
#
# COMPACT_ATOMS: atom_id res chain seq x y z
N MET A 1 17.47 5.32 -8.81
CA MET A 1 17.63 3.84 -8.73
C MET A 1 18.80 3.43 -7.84
N VAL A 2 19.82 4.28 -7.64
CA VAL A 2 20.99 4.02 -6.78
C VAL A 2 20.68 3.90 -5.28
N LEU A 3 19.65 4.59 -4.79
CA LEU A 3 19.23 4.54 -3.38
C LEU A 3 18.55 3.21 -2.99
N ALA A 4 17.87 2.56 -3.94
CA ALA A 4 17.25 1.26 -3.71
C ALA A 4 18.29 0.14 -3.67
N THR A 5 19.39 0.28 -4.43
CA THR A 5 20.50 -0.68 -4.42
C THR A 5 21.37 -0.54 -3.17
N LEU A 6 21.55 0.67 -2.62
CA LEU A 6 22.36 0.85 -1.41
C LEU A 6 21.72 0.25 -0.15
N LEU A 7 20.39 0.35 -0.02
CA LEU A 7 19.66 -0.23 1.11
C LEU A 7 19.60 -1.76 1.08
N LEU A 8 19.79 -2.37 -0.09
CA LEU A 8 19.81 -3.83 -0.27
C LEU A 8 21.17 -4.45 0.06
N ILE A 9 22.26 -3.67 -0.06
CA ILE A 9 23.63 -4.16 0.20
C ILE A 9 23.98 -4.09 1.70
N CYS A 10 23.42 -3.14 2.45
CA CYS A 10 23.71 -2.99 3.89
C CYS A 10 22.87 -3.87 4.81
N ALA A 11 21.93 -4.66 4.28
CA ALA A 11 20.97 -5.44 5.07
C ALA A 11 21.21 -6.96 5.06
N MET A 12 22.27 -7.44 4.42
CA MET A 12 22.56 -8.87 4.32
C MET A 12 23.69 -9.27 5.29
N PRO A 13 23.42 -10.01 6.37
CA PRO A 13 24.46 -10.81 7.00
C PRO A 13 24.88 -11.90 6.00
N GLN A 14 26.18 -12.00 5.71
CA GLN A 14 26.74 -13.16 5.02
C GLN A 14 26.49 -14.40 5.88
N THR A 15 25.57 -15.27 5.45
CA THR A 15 25.49 -16.64 5.94
C THR A 15 25.82 -17.57 4.80
N ASP A 16 26.99 -18.19 4.90
CA ASP A 16 27.44 -19.27 4.05
C ASP A 16 26.53 -20.51 4.21
N ASP A 17 26.08 -20.99 3.06
CA ASP A 17 25.87 -22.37 2.64
C ASP A 17 24.75 -23.29 3.21
N ARG A 18 24.15 -23.99 2.23
CA ARG A 18 23.34 -25.22 2.26
C ARG A 18 21.87 -25.18 2.69
N ALA A 19 21.01 -24.78 1.74
CA ALA A 19 19.66 -25.30 1.61
C ALA A 19 19.63 -26.56 0.73
N ARG A 20 18.94 -27.63 1.17
CA ARG A 20 18.52 -28.73 0.29
C ARG A 20 17.19 -29.35 0.76
N VAL A 21 16.08 -28.90 0.16
CA VAL A 21 14.79 -29.63 0.07
C VAL A 21 14.10 -29.14 -1.21
N VAL A 22 14.27 -29.80 -2.36
CA VAL A 22 13.39 -30.82 -2.97
C VAL A 22 11.95 -30.35 -3.28
N ASN A 23 11.84 -29.89 -4.53
CA ASN A 23 10.75 -29.94 -5.53
C ASN A 23 9.39 -30.58 -5.17
N ASN A 24 8.29 -29.95 -5.64
CA ASN A 24 7.39 -30.51 -6.66
C ASN A 24 6.20 -29.57 -7.00
N SER A 25 6.13 -29.13 -8.25
CA SER A 25 4.88 -28.74 -8.93
C SER A 25 4.33 -29.93 -9.71
N PRO A 26 3.01 -29.96 -10.00
CA PRO A 26 2.64 -29.85 -11.40
C PRO A 26 1.45 -28.93 -11.68
N ALA A 27 1.44 -28.43 -12.91
CA ALA A 27 0.42 -27.61 -13.54
C ALA A 27 -0.84 -28.42 -13.91
N VAL A 28 -1.99 -27.75 -13.97
CA VAL A 28 -3.15 -28.19 -14.78
C VAL A 28 -3.72 -26.99 -15.52
N VAL A 29 -3.67 -27.07 -16.85
CA VAL A 29 -4.39 -26.25 -17.83
C VAL A 29 -5.70 -26.96 -18.15
N SER A 30 -6.78 -26.21 -18.28
CA SER A 30 -7.94 -26.63 -19.09
C SER A 30 -8.60 -25.40 -19.70
N GLU A 31 -8.42 -25.27 -21.01
CA GLU A 31 -9.32 -24.57 -21.92
C GLU A 31 -10.65 -25.33 -22.00
N SER A 32 -11.77 -24.61 -22.12
CA SER A 32 -12.63 -24.75 -23.32
C SER A 32 -13.76 -23.72 -23.29
N ALA A 33 -13.99 -23.15 -24.46
CA ALA A 33 -15.00 -22.15 -24.78
C ALA A 33 -16.40 -22.75 -24.87
N ALA A 34 -17.42 -21.96 -24.50
CA ALA A 34 -18.74 -22.04 -25.11
C ALA A 34 -19.47 -20.70 -24.99
N LYS A 35 -20.20 -20.38 -26.05
CA LYS A 35 -20.68 -19.07 -26.48
C LYS A 35 -22.22 -19.06 -26.40
N GLU A 36 -22.77 -17.89 -26.07
CA GLU A 36 -24.16 -17.41 -26.31
C GLU A 36 -25.30 -17.85 -25.34
N PRO A 37 -26.44 -17.12 -25.28
CA PRO A 37 -26.77 -15.81 -25.87
C PRO A 37 -27.22 -14.74 -24.86
N ILE A 38 -27.21 -13.51 -25.37
CA ILE A 38 -27.67 -12.26 -24.76
C ILE A 38 -29.20 -12.32 -24.57
N LEU A 39 -29.67 -12.27 -23.32
CA LEU A 39 -31.07 -11.97 -23.01
C LEU A 39 -31.25 -10.45 -23.05
N VAL A 40 -31.84 -9.98 -24.14
CA VAL A 40 -32.31 -8.61 -24.33
C VAL A 40 -33.40 -8.33 -23.31
N ALA A 41 -33.06 -7.61 -22.24
CA ALA A 41 -34.03 -7.06 -21.31
C ALA A 41 -34.91 -6.05 -22.07
N SER A 42 -36.19 -6.36 -22.17
CA SER A 42 -37.23 -5.50 -22.73
C SER A 42 -37.31 -4.19 -21.94
N LEU A 43 -36.94 -3.08 -22.59
CA LEU A 43 -37.12 -1.74 -22.05
C LEU A 43 -38.62 -1.38 -22.03
N PRO A 44 -39.12 -0.74 -20.96
CA PRO A 44 -40.52 -0.31 -20.90
C PRO A 44 -40.83 0.80 -21.91
N SER A 45 -42.06 0.73 -22.46
CA SER A 45 -42.59 1.59 -23.51
C SER A 45 -42.56 3.09 -23.13
N ALA A 46 -42.07 3.93 -24.04
CA ALA A 46 -42.05 5.37 -23.87
C ALA A 46 -43.47 5.98 -23.93
N PRO A 47 -43.80 6.98 -23.09
CA PRO A 47 -45.13 7.58 -23.08
C PRO A 47 -45.38 8.39 -24.36
N ALA A 48 -46.52 8.12 -25.01
CA ALA A 48 -46.93 8.75 -26.25
C ALA A 48 -47.17 10.27 -26.09
N PRO A 49 -46.78 11.12 -27.07
CA PRO A 49 -47.06 12.55 -27.03
C PRO A 49 -48.56 12.82 -27.25
N LYS A 50 -49.20 13.44 -26.26
CA LYS A 50 -50.54 14.03 -26.37
C LYS A 50 -50.41 15.47 -26.85
N VAL A 51 -50.49 15.73 -28.16
CA VAL A 51 -51.11 16.97 -28.72
C VAL A 51 -51.58 16.67 -30.15
N LYS A 52 -52.88 16.78 -30.39
CA LYS A 52 -53.51 16.99 -31.71
C LYS A 52 -54.17 18.38 -31.69
N ALA A 53 -54.28 18.99 -32.86
CA ALA A 53 -54.89 20.29 -33.20
C ALA A 53 -53.95 21.50 -32.96
N ASP A 54 -53.72 22.45 -33.87
CA ASP A 54 -54.34 22.82 -35.15
C ASP A 54 -53.30 23.46 -36.09
N LEU A 55 -53.58 23.44 -37.39
CA LEU A 55 -52.82 24.14 -38.42
C LEU A 55 -53.16 25.65 -38.39
N GLU A 56 -52.27 26.47 -37.83
CA GLU A 56 -52.20 27.90 -38.13
C GLU A 56 -50.78 28.29 -38.58
N PRO A 57 -50.61 29.04 -39.68
CA PRO A 57 -49.30 29.43 -40.18
C PRO A 57 -48.77 30.63 -39.37
N ILE A 58 -48.04 30.35 -38.30
CA ILE A 58 -47.29 31.39 -37.57
C ILE A 58 -45.95 31.63 -38.28
N ALA A 59 -45.77 32.86 -38.72
CA ALA A 59 -44.59 33.40 -39.40
C ALA A 59 -43.25 33.05 -38.70
N PRO A 60 -42.14 32.96 -39.46
CA PRO A 60 -40.84 32.60 -38.91
C PRO A 60 -40.22 33.76 -38.13
N ASN A 61 -40.59 33.91 -36.86
CA ASN A 61 -39.75 34.65 -35.92
C ASN A 61 -38.56 33.76 -35.55
N ILE A 62 -37.52 33.86 -36.38
CA ILE A 62 -36.18 33.34 -36.08
C ILE A 62 -35.62 34.18 -34.93
N THR A 63 -35.95 33.80 -33.70
CA THR A 63 -35.11 34.14 -32.55
C THR A 63 -33.85 33.28 -32.66
N PRO A 64 -32.64 33.85 -32.76
CA PRO A 64 -31.43 33.05 -32.65
C PRO A 64 -31.39 32.48 -31.23
N ASN A 65 -31.58 31.18 -31.15
CA ASN A 65 -31.20 30.37 -29.99
C ASN A 65 -29.78 30.80 -29.58
N PRO A 66 -29.45 31.06 -28.30
CA PRO A 66 -28.07 31.22 -27.87
C PRO A 66 -27.37 29.84 -27.86
N ALA A 67 -27.35 29.18 -29.02
CA ALA A 67 -26.53 28.03 -29.34
C ALA A 67 -25.12 28.55 -29.67
N GLY A 68 -24.41 28.98 -28.65
CA GLY A 68 -23.11 29.61 -28.85
C GLY A 68 -22.26 29.78 -27.61
N GLN A 69 -22.59 29.12 -26.49
CA GLN A 69 -21.59 29.00 -25.44
C GLN A 69 -20.58 27.94 -25.87
N PRO A 70 -19.31 28.30 -26.13
CA PRO A 70 -18.29 27.30 -26.39
C PRO A 70 -18.24 26.38 -25.18
N PHE A 71 -18.30 25.07 -25.40
CA PHE A 71 -18.00 24.09 -24.37
C PHE A 71 -16.55 24.33 -23.93
N LEU A 72 -16.36 25.13 -22.89
CA LEU A 72 -15.05 25.28 -22.27
C LEU A 72 -14.64 23.89 -21.82
N ALA A 73 -13.52 23.41 -22.37
CA ALA A 73 -12.94 22.13 -21.99
C ALA A 73 -12.74 22.13 -20.47
N VAL A 74 -13.61 21.42 -19.75
CA VAL A 74 -13.50 21.25 -18.31
C VAL A 74 -12.18 20.54 -18.09
N LYS A 75 -11.23 21.25 -17.48
CA LYS A 75 -9.93 20.67 -17.12
C LYS A 75 -10.21 19.40 -16.33
N PRO A 76 -9.70 18.23 -16.75
CA PRO A 76 -9.95 17.00 -16.01
C PRO A 76 -9.48 17.22 -14.57
N VAL A 77 -10.40 17.07 -13.63
CA VAL A 77 -10.06 17.09 -12.21
C VAL A 77 -9.22 15.84 -11.98
N ILE A 78 -7.91 16.03 -11.81
CA ILE A 78 -7.03 14.95 -11.39
C ILE A 78 -7.37 14.65 -9.93
N LEU A 79 -8.29 13.71 -9.71
CA LEU A 79 -8.62 13.23 -8.39
C LEU A 79 -7.49 12.31 -7.92
N ARG A 80 -6.84 12.68 -6.82
CA ARG A 80 -5.91 11.77 -6.15
C ARG A 80 -6.68 10.53 -5.68
N PRO A 81 -6.17 9.31 -5.93
CA PRO A 81 -6.73 8.11 -5.32
C PRO A 81 -6.86 8.30 -3.81
N ARG A 82 -8.06 8.08 -3.28
CA ARG A 82 -8.33 8.12 -1.84
C ARG A 82 -8.17 6.73 -1.23
N GLU A 83 -7.76 6.71 0.03
CA GLU A 83 -7.73 5.48 0.80
C GLU A 83 -9.14 4.96 1.06
N THR A 84 -9.31 3.64 1.01
CA THR A 84 -10.55 2.97 1.40
C THR A 84 -10.60 2.73 2.92
N PRO A 85 -11.79 2.57 3.53
CA PRO A 85 -11.89 2.24 4.96
C PRO A 85 -11.16 0.94 5.34
N ARG A 86 -11.16 -0.06 4.45
CA ARG A 86 -10.41 -1.33 4.65
C ARG A 86 -8.91 -1.09 4.68
N GLN A 87 -8.39 -0.35 3.70
CA GLN A 87 -6.97 0.04 3.65
C GLN A 87 -6.54 0.79 4.91
N ARG A 88 -7.36 1.71 5.41
CA ARG A 88 -7.10 2.42 6.67
C ARG A 88 -6.98 1.46 7.86
N LYS A 89 -7.89 0.50 8.00
CA LYS A 89 -7.82 -0.52 9.07
C LYS A 89 -6.54 -1.35 8.98
N ILE A 90 -6.18 -1.80 7.78
CA ILE A 90 -4.94 -2.57 7.55
C ILE A 90 -3.73 -1.70 7.90
N TRP A 91 -3.70 -0.45 7.48
CA TRP A 91 -2.60 0.47 7.76
C TRP A 91 -2.40 0.65 9.27
N TYR A 92 -3.46 0.89 10.04
CA TYR A 92 -3.36 0.96 11.51
C TYR A 92 -2.88 -0.36 12.14
N GLY A 93 -3.34 -1.51 11.63
CA GLY A 93 -2.85 -2.81 12.09
C GLY A 93 -1.35 -2.99 11.85
N LEU A 94 -0.86 -2.56 10.68
CA LEU A 94 0.56 -2.59 10.34
C LEU A 94 1.39 -1.63 11.19
N VAL A 95 0.88 -0.42 11.48
CA VAL A 95 1.49 0.54 12.41
C VAL A 95 1.67 -0.09 13.79
N VAL A 96 0.61 -0.70 14.34
CA VAL A 96 0.69 -1.35 15.66
C VAL A 96 1.71 -2.49 15.64
N ALA A 97 1.69 -3.33 14.60
CA ALA A 97 2.62 -4.45 14.48
C ALA A 97 4.08 -4.00 14.35
N SER A 98 4.37 -2.99 13.52
CA SER A 98 5.73 -2.47 13.29
C SER A 98 6.30 -1.83 14.55
N HIS A 99 5.52 -0.99 15.24
CA HIS A 99 5.93 -0.35 16.47
C HIS A 99 6.11 -1.34 17.63
N THR A 100 5.30 -2.41 17.68
CA THR A 100 5.48 -3.49 18.66
C THR A 100 6.75 -4.28 18.39
N GLY A 101 7.03 -4.62 17.13
CA GLY A 101 8.27 -5.27 16.73
C GLY A 101 9.51 -4.44 17.10
N ALA A 102 9.49 -3.14 16.82
CA ALA A 102 10.57 -2.22 17.19
C ALA A 102 10.76 -2.07 18.71
N ALA A 103 9.67 -2.02 19.47
CA ALA A 103 9.74 -1.99 20.94
C ALA A 103 10.29 -3.29 21.52
N PHE A 104 9.91 -4.42 20.94
CA PHE A 104 10.43 -5.74 21.31
C PHE A 104 11.93 -5.84 21.02
N ASP A 105 12.36 -5.50 19.81
CA ASP A 105 13.77 -5.42 19.42
C ASP A 105 14.57 -4.55 20.41
N ALA A 106 14.13 -3.30 20.64
CA ALA A 106 14.76 -2.38 21.58
C ALA A 106 14.87 -2.94 23.01
N TRP A 107 13.82 -3.58 23.52
CA TRP A 107 13.83 -4.20 24.86
C TRP A 107 14.85 -5.33 24.95
N THR A 108 14.89 -6.21 23.95
CA THR A 108 15.82 -7.34 23.91
C THR A 108 17.27 -6.88 23.74
N THR A 109 17.53 -5.88 22.90
CA THR A 109 18.85 -5.23 22.78
C THR A 109 19.28 -4.63 24.12
N HIS A 110 18.42 -3.82 24.75
CA HIS A 110 18.75 -3.20 26.03
C HIS A 110 19.09 -4.25 27.09
N ARG A 111 18.32 -5.34 27.15
CA ARG A 111 18.58 -6.46 28.07
C ARG A 111 19.91 -7.15 27.78
N ALA A 112 20.25 -7.40 26.52
CA ALA A 112 21.51 -8.02 26.14
C ALA A 112 22.73 -7.14 26.47
N VAL A 113 22.65 -5.84 26.15
CA VAL A 113 23.74 -4.88 26.41
C VAL A 113 23.90 -4.61 27.91
N ALA A 114 22.80 -4.38 28.63
CA ALA A 114 22.85 -4.15 30.08
C ALA A 114 23.35 -5.38 30.86
N GLY A 115 23.10 -6.59 30.34
CA GLY A 115 23.60 -7.83 30.91
C GLY A 115 25.07 -8.15 30.56
N GLY A 116 25.72 -7.35 29.71
CA GLY A 116 27.10 -7.59 29.28
C GLY A 116 27.27 -8.70 28.25
N TYR A 117 26.18 -9.13 27.60
CA TYR A 117 26.17 -10.24 26.64
C TYR A 117 26.59 -9.82 25.22
N GLY A 118 26.85 -8.53 24.99
CA GLY A 118 27.28 -8.02 23.70
C GLY A 118 27.12 -6.52 23.58
N GLN A 119 27.22 -6.03 22.35
CA GLN A 119 27.07 -4.61 22.04
C GLN A 119 26.22 -4.44 20.79
N GLU A 120 25.41 -3.38 20.78
CA GLU A 120 24.62 -2.99 19.60
C GLU A 120 25.53 -2.79 18.38
N ALA A 121 25.20 -3.50 17.29
CA ALA A 121 25.97 -3.50 16.05
C ALA A 121 25.67 -2.27 15.20
N ASN A 122 24.47 -1.70 15.29
CA ASN A 122 24.10 -0.51 14.56
C ASN A 122 24.76 0.73 15.20
N PRO A 123 25.67 1.44 14.51
CA PRO A 123 26.37 2.59 15.06
C PRO A 123 25.43 3.74 15.45
N PHE A 124 24.24 3.84 14.84
CA PHE A 124 23.25 4.88 15.16
C PHE A 124 22.45 4.56 16.42
N LEU A 125 22.29 3.29 16.78
CA LEU A 125 21.56 2.86 17.98
C LEU A 125 22.51 2.61 19.16
N ARG A 126 23.79 2.32 18.89
CA ARG A 126 24.82 2.03 19.89
C ARG A 126 24.92 3.04 21.04
N PRO A 127 24.84 4.38 20.83
CA PRO A 127 24.89 5.35 21.92
C PRO A 127 23.70 5.27 22.88
N TYR A 128 22.58 4.69 22.42
CA TYR A 128 21.34 4.60 23.19
C TYR A 128 21.13 3.22 23.79
N ALA A 129 21.90 2.20 23.38
CA ALA A 129 21.64 0.81 23.71
C ALA A 129 21.68 0.46 25.20
N SER A 130 22.42 1.24 26.00
CA SER A 130 22.47 1.10 27.47
C SER A 130 21.50 2.02 28.22
N SER A 131 20.61 2.71 27.51
CA SER A 131 19.68 3.70 28.06
C SER A 131 18.25 3.45 27.58
N ASN A 132 17.26 3.93 28.34
CA ASN A 132 15.85 3.95 27.92
C ASN A 132 15.61 4.77 26.64
N ALA A 133 16.59 5.57 26.20
CA ALA A 133 16.54 6.27 24.93
C ALA A 133 16.47 5.34 23.70
N ILE A 134 16.91 4.07 23.81
CA ILE A 134 16.82 3.10 22.70
C ILE A 134 15.39 2.92 22.22
N TYR A 135 14.40 2.95 23.12
CA TYR A 135 13.00 2.84 22.74
C TYR A 135 12.55 3.98 21.83
N ALA A 136 13.01 5.20 22.06
CA ALA A 136 12.69 6.31 21.17
C ALA A 136 13.46 6.21 19.85
N ALA A 137 14.75 5.86 19.92
CA ALA A 137 15.62 5.76 18.75
C ALA A 137 15.13 4.69 17.75
N THR A 138 14.75 3.50 18.23
CA THR A 138 14.29 2.41 17.38
C THR A 138 12.94 2.70 16.71
N GLN A 139 12.11 3.57 17.30
CA GLN A 139 10.79 3.93 16.74
C GLN A 139 10.86 4.87 15.53
N VAL A 140 12.04 5.45 15.24
CA VAL A 140 12.24 6.30 14.05
C VAL A 140 12.04 5.49 12.77
N SER A 141 12.57 4.27 12.72
CA SER A 141 12.46 3.39 11.55
C SER A 141 11.00 3.04 11.19
N PRO A 142 10.18 2.45 12.10
CA PRO A 142 8.77 2.16 11.79
C PRO A 142 7.98 3.44 11.45
N ALA A 143 8.23 4.57 12.12
CA ALA A 143 7.55 5.83 11.78
C ALA A 143 7.82 6.28 10.34
N VAL A 144 9.06 6.14 9.85
CA VAL A 144 9.40 6.42 8.45
C VAL A 144 8.73 5.42 7.51
N MET A 145 8.72 4.13 7.84
CA MET A 145 8.04 3.11 7.05
C MET A 145 6.53 3.33 6.97
N ASP A 146 5.90 3.79 8.06
CA ASP A 146 4.48 4.13 8.11
C ASP A 146 4.15 5.32 7.21
N LEU A 147 5.01 6.35 7.21
CA LEU A 147 4.89 7.51 6.33
C LEU A 147 5.01 7.10 4.85
N ILE A 148 6.00 6.26 4.53
CA ILE A 148 6.22 5.75 3.18
C ILE A 148 5.01 4.90 2.75
N GLY A 149 4.59 3.94 3.57
CA GLY A 149 3.44 3.08 3.29
C GLY A 149 2.16 3.89 3.09
N LYS A 150 1.93 4.92 3.91
CA LYS A 150 0.78 5.83 3.78
C LYS A 150 0.82 6.59 2.45
N ARG A 151 1.97 7.11 2.04
CA ARG A 151 2.14 7.81 0.76
C ARG A 151 1.98 6.87 -0.44
N MET A 152 2.50 5.64 -0.33
CA MET A 152 2.37 4.61 -1.37
C MET A 152 0.91 4.20 -1.58
N MET A 153 0.13 4.10 -0.49
CA MET A 153 -1.27 3.71 -0.54
C MET A 153 -2.16 4.67 -1.34
N VAL A 154 -1.84 5.98 -1.33
CA VAL A 154 -2.55 7.03 -2.10
C VAL A 154 -1.79 7.52 -3.34
N SER A 155 -0.80 6.73 -3.79
CA SER A 155 0.00 7.06 -4.98
C SER A 155 -0.84 7.05 -6.25
N GLN A 156 -0.50 7.91 -7.23
CA GLN A 156 -1.12 7.90 -8.56
C GLN A 156 -0.80 6.60 -9.33
N HIS A 157 0.37 6.02 -9.07
CA HIS A 157 0.85 4.83 -9.74
C HIS A 157 0.20 3.56 -9.16
N GLY A 158 -0.54 2.82 -9.99
CA GLY A 158 -1.31 1.65 -9.56
C GLY A 158 -0.45 0.54 -8.95
N TRP A 159 0.74 0.27 -9.50
CA TRP A 159 1.65 -0.76 -8.97
C TRP A 159 2.17 -0.40 -7.57
N VAL A 160 2.51 0.86 -7.30
CA VAL A 160 2.92 1.33 -5.96
C VAL A 160 1.81 1.10 -4.94
N ARG A 161 0.55 1.32 -5.33
CA ARG A 161 -0.62 1.03 -4.47
C ARG A 161 -0.87 -0.46 -4.25
N LYS A 162 -0.21 -1.38 -4.96
CA LYS A 162 -0.32 -2.84 -4.70
C LYS A 162 0.69 -3.30 -3.65
N ILE A 163 1.80 -2.58 -3.50
CA ILE A 163 2.91 -2.91 -2.60
C ILE A 163 3.06 -1.93 -1.42
N TRP A 164 2.07 -1.09 -1.16
CA TRP A 164 2.11 -0.06 -0.11
C TRP A 164 2.31 -0.61 1.32
N TRP A 165 1.90 -1.85 1.57
CA TRP A 165 2.05 -2.53 2.87
C TRP A 165 3.48 -3.03 3.11
N LEU A 166 4.28 -3.14 2.05
CA LEU A 166 5.59 -3.81 2.07
C LEU A 166 6.59 -3.17 3.05
N PRO A 167 6.74 -1.83 3.14
CA PRO A 167 7.72 -1.22 4.05
C PRO A 167 7.49 -1.62 5.52
N GLN A 168 6.23 -1.63 5.96
CA GLN A 168 5.85 -1.90 7.34
C GLN A 168 6.03 -3.37 7.69
N VAL A 169 5.62 -4.28 6.78
CA VAL A 169 5.80 -5.73 6.98
C VAL A 169 7.27 -6.11 6.99
N ALA A 170 8.06 -5.61 6.04
CA ALA A 170 9.49 -5.89 5.98
C ALA A 170 10.20 -5.38 7.24
N GLY A 171 9.92 -4.13 7.66
CA GLY A 171 10.48 -3.55 8.87
C GLY A 171 10.09 -4.34 10.12
N ALA A 172 8.81 -4.69 10.28
CA ALA A 172 8.34 -5.47 11.42
C ALA A 172 9.01 -6.85 11.50
N SER A 173 9.10 -7.57 10.38
CA SER A 173 9.76 -8.89 10.34
C SER A 173 11.23 -8.82 10.75
N VAL A 174 11.96 -7.80 10.28
CA VAL A 174 13.36 -7.59 10.67
C VAL A 174 13.48 -7.30 12.17
N SER A 175 12.64 -6.42 12.72
CA SER A 175 12.66 -6.11 14.16
C SER A 175 12.31 -7.33 15.01
N PHE A 176 11.32 -8.14 14.64
CA PHE A 176 11.03 -9.37 15.37
C PHE A 176 12.18 -10.36 15.28
N MET A 177 12.78 -10.56 14.10
CA MET A 177 13.91 -11.45 13.90
C MET A 177 15.13 -11.01 14.74
N SER A 178 15.45 -9.71 14.71
CA SER A 178 16.50 -9.10 15.54
C SER A 178 16.22 -9.32 17.03
N GLY A 179 15.00 -9.06 17.49
CA GLY A 179 14.64 -9.25 18.89
C GLY A 179 14.73 -10.72 19.34
N THR A 180 14.30 -11.66 18.49
CA THR A 180 14.46 -13.09 18.77
C THR A 180 15.91 -13.52 18.82
N HIS A 181 16.76 -12.98 17.95
CA HIS A 181 18.19 -13.22 17.97
C HIS A 181 18.81 -12.70 19.27
N ASN A 182 18.49 -11.47 19.69
CA ASN A 182 18.99 -10.88 20.92
C ASN A 182 18.59 -11.68 22.17
N LEU A 183 17.37 -12.23 22.23
CA LEU A 183 16.98 -13.13 23.31
C LEU A 183 17.83 -14.41 23.36
N GLY A 184 18.18 -14.97 22.19
CA GLY A 184 19.04 -16.15 22.09
C GLY A 184 20.49 -15.91 22.48
N VAL A 185 20.91 -14.65 22.64
CA VAL A 185 22.26 -14.31 23.13
C VAL A 185 22.26 -14.15 24.67
N VAL A 186 21.12 -13.86 25.28
CA VAL A 186 20.97 -13.71 26.73
C VAL A 186 20.73 -15.08 27.36
N HIS A 187 21.79 -15.71 27.87
CA HIS A 187 21.76 -17.00 28.56
C HIS A 187 22.44 -16.95 29.93
#